data_AF-A0A3D0GX04-F1
#
_entry.id   AF-A0A3D0GX04-F1
#
_cell.length_a   1.000
_cell.length_b   1.000
_cell.length_c   1.000
_cell.angle_alpha   90.00
_cell.angle_beta   90.00
_cell.angle_gamma   90.00
#
_symmetry.space_group_name_H-M   'P 1'
#
loop_
_entity.id
_entity.type
_entity.pdbx_description
1 polymer ?
#
loop_
_entity_poly.entity_id
_entity_poly.type
_entity_poly.pdbx_seq_one_letter_code
_entity_poly.pdbx_strand_id
1 'polypeptide(L)'
;MTPTKRCVLIVRQKIRCRSEMKKQLLSIAGIMLILVMGSSCKTKKIEEKNSFTRREWAIMLSEAYGIDFNFVDDPYYEDIDKDDPQFEIIQALYEYKVLSQKTSKFKPDDTPTLGFVVSSAVLASGVDYSIYDVNPKKALLKCAKDLNIYTGDISETSLTKHVSKQQAEEILKKSKNANVF
;
A
#
# COMPACT_ATOMS: atom_id res chain seq x y z
N MET A 1 19.47 -2.00 21.38
CA MET A 1 18.38 -2.35 20.44
C MET A 1 18.30 -1.25 19.39
N THR A 2 18.49 -1.54 18.10
CA THR A 2 18.48 -0.50 17.06
C THR A 2 17.05 -0.05 16.72
N PRO A 3 16.82 1.20 16.29
CA PRO A 3 15.48 1.74 16.01
C PRO A 3 14.66 0.87 15.03
N THR A 4 15.36 0.27 14.06
CA THR A 4 14.77 -0.59 13.01
C THR A 4 14.18 -1.89 13.58
N LYS A 5 14.88 -2.53 14.54
CA LYS A 5 14.42 -3.78 15.18
C LYS A 5 13.18 -3.55 16.05
N ARG A 6 13.02 -2.35 16.61
CA ARG A 6 11.83 -1.97 17.40
C ARG A 6 10.59 -1.80 16.50
N CYS A 7 10.78 -1.27 15.29
CA CYS A 7 9.71 -1.06 14.32
C CYS A 7 9.10 -2.38 13.82
N VAL A 8 9.94 -3.34 13.43
CA VAL A 8 9.49 -4.65 12.94
C VAL A 8 8.75 -5.45 14.01
N LEU A 9 9.19 -5.37 15.28
CA LEU A 9 8.56 -6.04 16.42
C LEU A 9 7.17 -5.47 16.75
N ILE A 10 7.00 -4.14 16.69
CA ILE A 10 5.71 -3.49 16.92
C ILE A 10 4.70 -3.86 15.82
N VAL A 11 5.12 -3.86 14.55
CA VAL A 11 4.27 -4.29 13.42
C VAL A 11 3.88 -5.76 13.56
N ARG A 12 4.85 -6.64 13.88
CA ARG A 12 4.60 -8.09 14.05
C ARG A 12 3.69 -8.42 15.25
N GLN A 13 3.85 -7.75 16.39
CA GLN A 13 2.99 -7.97 17.56
C GLN A 13 1.55 -7.50 17.31
N LYS A 14 1.35 -6.40 16.59
CA LYS A 14 0.03 -5.81 16.37
C LYS A 14 -0.78 -6.53 15.29
N ILE A 15 -0.14 -7.01 14.21
CA ILE A 15 -0.78 -7.87 13.19
C ILE A 15 -1.26 -9.19 13.81
N ARG A 16 -0.47 -9.78 14.71
CA ARG A 16 -0.84 -11.01 15.43
C ARG A 16 -2.05 -10.81 16.34
N CYS A 17 -2.17 -9.68 17.05
CA CYS A 17 -3.37 -9.40 17.86
C CYS A 17 -4.65 -9.24 17.02
N ARG A 18 -4.56 -8.75 15.77
CA ARG A 18 -5.74 -8.54 14.92
C ARG A 18 -6.31 -9.85 14.33
N SER A 19 -5.53 -10.93 14.18
CA SER A 19 -6.05 -12.20 13.63
C SER A 19 -7.00 -12.93 14.58
N GLU A 20 -6.84 -12.73 15.89
CA GLU A 20 -7.71 -13.35 16.90
C GLU A 20 -9.05 -12.62 17.05
N MET A 21 -9.11 -11.31 16.75
CA MET A 21 -10.37 -10.55 16.83
C MET A 21 -11.33 -10.79 15.66
N LYS A 22 -10.88 -11.37 14.54
CA LYS A 22 -11.73 -11.65 13.35
C LYS A 22 -12.57 -12.93 13.45
N LYS A 23 -12.49 -13.68 14.56
CA LYS A 23 -13.24 -14.94 14.74
C LYS A 23 -14.68 -14.75 15.24
N GLN A 24 -15.13 -13.52 15.41
CA GLN A 24 -16.48 -13.20 15.88
C GLN A 24 -17.02 -12.09 14.99
N LEU A 25 -17.85 -12.44 13.99
CA LEU A 25 -18.90 -11.62 13.35
C LEU A 25 -19.39 -12.36 12.09
N LEU A 26 -20.13 -13.44 12.31
CA LEU A 26 -21.02 -14.05 11.33
C LEU A 26 -22.44 -13.97 11.89
N SER A 27 -23.21 -12.96 11.49
CA SER A 27 -24.67 -13.00 11.64
C SER A 27 -25.41 -11.87 10.92
N ILE A 28 -26.36 -12.30 10.07
CA ILE A 28 -27.65 -11.67 9.72
C ILE A 28 -27.68 -10.71 8.51
N ALA A 29 -28.00 -11.32 7.36
CA ALA A 29 -29.14 -11.07 6.46
C ALA A 29 -29.68 -9.65 6.21
N GLY A 30 -30.00 -9.38 4.93
CA GLY A 30 -31.00 -8.36 4.58
C GLY A 30 -31.00 -7.93 3.12
N ILE A 31 -31.78 -8.61 2.30
CA ILE A 31 -32.14 -8.23 0.93
C ILE A 31 -32.85 -6.86 0.93
N MET A 32 -32.44 -5.94 0.06
CA MET A 32 -33.35 -4.90 -0.42
C MET A 32 -33.03 -4.51 -1.87
N LEU A 33 -33.87 -5.02 -2.77
CA LEU A 33 -33.93 -4.70 -4.19
C LEU A 33 -34.91 -3.53 -4.36
N ILE A 34 -34.45 -2.36 -4.81
CA ILE A 34 -35.35 -1.32 -5.34
C ILE A 34 -34.74 -0.71 -6.61
N LEU A 35 -35.47 -0.92 -7.71
CA LEU A 35 -35.34 -0.28 -9.01
C LEU A 35 -35.71 1.21 -8.91
N VAL A 36 -34.88 2.09 -9.51
CA VAL A 36 -35.35 3.41 -9.97
C VAL A 36 -34.75 3.68 -11.35
N MET A 37 -35.63 3.83 -12.34
CA MET A 37 -35.31 4.36 -13.67
C MET A 37 -35.36 5.89 -13.66
N GLY A 38 -34.42 6.52 -14.38
CA GLY A 38 -34.67 7.75 -15.14
C GLY A 38 -33.94 9.01 -14.69
N SER A 39 -32.83 9.36 -15.36
CA SER A 39 -32.81 10.48 -16.32
C SER A 39 -31.39 10.83 -16.77
N SER A 40 -31.20 10.74 -18.09
CA SER A 40 -30.43 11.63 -18.96
C SER A 40 -29.24 12.39 -18.38
N CYS A 41 -28.02 11.92 -18.69
CA CYS A 41 -26.92 12.83 -18.97
C CYS A 41 -26.18 12.35 -20.20
N LYS A 42 -26.02 13.24 -21.17
CA LYS A 42 -25.27 13.00 -22.41
C LYS A 42 -23.87 12.55 -22.04
N THR A 43 -23.55 11.31 -22.36
CA THR A 43 -22.19 10.77 -22.21
C THR A 43 -21.28 11.50 -23.19
N LYS A 44 -20.67 12.59 -22.74
CA LYS A 44 -19.35 12.94 -23.25
C LYS A 44 -18.52 11.70 -23.04
N LYS A 45 -17.94 11.18 -24.12
CA LYS A 45 -16.97 10.09 -24.09
C LYS A 45 -15.78 10.62 -23.29
N ILE A 46 -15.85 10.51 -21.96
CA ILE A 46 -14.71 10.60 -21.09
C ILE A 46 -13.90 9.40 -21.52
N GLU A 47 -12.75 9.64 -22.15
CA GLU A 47 -11.74 8.60 -22.22
C GLU A 47 -11.49 8.19 -20.78
N GLU A 48 -12.02 7.03 -20.37
CA GLU A 48 -11.63 6.38 -19.14
C GLU A 48 -10.12 6.18 -19.23
N LYS A 49 -9.37 7.15 -18.71
CA LYS A 49 -8.03 6.93 -18.26
C LYS A 49 -8.17 6.01 -17.05
N ASN A 50 -8.33 4.71 -17.32
CA ASN A 50 -8.13 3.62 -16.36
C ASN A 50 -6.62 3.59 -15.99
N SER A 51 -6.08 4.72 -15.54
CA SER A 51 -4.71 4.87 -15.14
C SER A 51 -4.61 4.48 -13.69
N PHE A 52 -3.96 3.35 -13.44
CA PHE A 52 -3.60 2.92 -12.09
C PHE A 52 -2.82 4.03 -11.36
N THR A 53 -3.30 4.43 -10.20
CA THR A 53 -2.79 5.58 -9.42
C THR A 53 -2.06 5.15 -8.15
N ARG A 54 -1.26 6.06 -7.60
CA ARG A 54 -0.61 5.87 -6.29
C ARG A 54 -1.63 5.74 -5.17
N ARG A 55 -2.77 6.42 -5.27
CA ARG A 55 -3.92 6.27 -4.37
C ARG A 55 -4.48 4.85 -4.40
N GLU A 56 -4.77 4.31 -5.58
CA GLU A 56 -5.27 2.93 -5.72
C GLU A 56 -4.27 1.92 -5.15
N TRP A 57 -2.97 2.12 -5.39
CA TRP A 57 -1.94 1.27 -4.78
C TRP A 57 -1.95 1.34 -3.24
N ALA A 58 -2.11 2.53 -2.66
CA ALA A 58 -2.20 2.70 -1.21
C ALA A 58 -3.42 1.96 -0.62
N ILE A 59 -4.59 2.04 -1.27
CA ILE A 59 -5.78 1.29 -0.87
C ILE A 59 -5.49 -0.22 -0.90
N MET A 60 -4.91 -0.73 -1.99
CA MET A 60 -4.56 -2.15 -2.11
C MET A 60 -3.61 -2.63 -0.99
N LEU A 61 -2.62 -1.82 -0.63
CA LEU A 61 -1.71 -2.12 0.49
C LEU A 61 -2.45 -2.14 1.83
N SER A 62 -3.29 -1.12 2.08
CA SER A 62 -4.08 -1.00 3.30
C SER A 62 -4.98 -2.21 3.49
N GLU A 63 -5.75 -2.60 2.47
CA GLU A 63 -6.64 -3.76 2.50
C GLU A 63 -5.88 -5.06 2.72
N ALA A 64 -4.76 -5.25 2.01
CA ALA A 64 -3.99 -6.48 2.07
C ALA A 64 -3.32 -6.69 3.44
N TYR A 65 -2.91 -5.63 4.12
CA TYR A 65 -2.16 -5.69 5.38
C TYR A 65 -2.97 -5.25 6.61
N GLY A 66 -4.17 -4.71 6.42
CA GLY A 66 -5.00 -4.15 7.49
C GLY A 66 -4.35 -2.92 8.12
N ILE A 67 -3.91 -1.96 7.30
CA ILE A 67 -3.30 -0.69 7.74
C ILE A 67 -4.29 0.43 7.43
N ASP A 68 -5.27 0.61 8.31
CA ASP A 68 -6.49 1.40 8.09
C ASP A 68 -6.80 2.36 9.27
N PHE A 69 -5.81 2.65 10.11
CA PHE A 69 -5.99 3.51 11.29
C PHE A 69 -4.80 4.45 11.45
N ASN A 70 -5.07 5.76 11.49
CA ASN A 70 -4.09 6.81 11.80
C ASN A 70 -4.22 7.30 13.25
N PHE A 71 -3.11 7.77 13.83
CA PHE A 71 -3.04 8.31 15.19
C PHE A 71 -3.14 9.83 15.23
N VAL A 72 -2.70 10.50 14.17
CA VAL A 72 -2.65 11.95 14.06
C VAL A 72 -3.62 12.42 13.00
N ASP A 73 -4.42 13.42 13.34
CA ASP A 73 -5.42 13.99 12.42
C ASP A 73 -4.81 15.04 11.48
N ASP A 74 -3.62 15.56 11.77
CA ASP A 74 -3.00 16.57 10.92
C ASP A 74 -2.33 15.96 9.67
N PRO A 75 -2.52 16.54 8.46
CA PRO A 75 -1.88 16.11 7.22
C PRO A 75 -0.36 15.97 7.31
N TYR A 76 0.20 14.79 6.99
CA TYR A 76 1.65 14.64 6.75
C TYR A 76 2.08 15.05 5.34
N TYR A 77 1.18 14.96 4.37
CA TYR A 77 1.42 15.36 2.99
C TYR A 77 0.65 16.65 2.67
N GLU A 78 1.31 17.59 2.00
CA GLU A 78 0.74 18.89 1.62
C GLU A 78 -0.42 18.77 0.63
N ASP A 79 -0.46 17.68 -0.15
CA ASP A 79 -1.42 17.42 -1.21
C ASP A 79 -2.47 16.37 -0.84
N ILE A 80 -2.65 16.09 0.46
CA ILE A 80 -3.67 15.21 1.02
C ILE A 80 -4.30 15.89 2.24
N ASP A 81 -5.46 16.50 2.05
CA ASP A 81 -6.20 17.17 3.12
C ASP A 81 -7.20 16.24 3.82
N LYS A 82 -7.80 16.72 4.92
CA LYS A 82 -8.76 15.97 5.75
C LYS A 82 -10.04 15.58 5.01
N ASP A 83 -10.38 16.25 3.91
CA ASP A 83 -11.57 15.98 3.11
C ASP A 83 -11.29 14.93 2.02
N ASP A 84 -10.02 14.52 1.84
CA ASP A 84 -9.64 13.45 0.92
C ASP A 84 -10.30 12.12 1.34
N PRO A 85 -11.03 11.41 0.44
CA PRO A 85 -11.71 10.17 0.77
C PRO A 85 -10.80 9.04 1.29
N GLN A 86 -9.49 9.15 1.05
CA GLN A 86 -8.46 8.19 1.44
C GLN A 86 -7.49 8.78 2.46
N PHE A 87 -7.87 9.88 3.11
CA PHE A 87 -7.07 10.57 4.12
C PHE A 87 -6.52 9.60 5.17
N GLU A 88 -7.41 8.87 5.87
CA GLU A 88 -7.04 7.94 6.95
C GLU A 88 -6.09 6.83 6.47
N ILE A 89 -6.34 6.28 5.27
CA ILE A 89 -5.52 5.22 4.68
C ILE A 89 -4.11 5.72 4.37
N ILE A 90 -3.99 6.88 3.73
CA ILE A 90 -2.69 7.45 3.34
C ILE A 90 -1.90 7.87 4.59
N GLN A 91 -2.58 8.47 5.57
CA GLN A 91 -2.05 8.79 6.89
C GLN A 91 -1.51 7.56 7.60
N ALA A 92 -2.31 6.50 7.70
CA ALA A 92 -1.91 5.25 8.34
C ALA A 92 -0.66 4.65 7.66
N LEU A 93 -0.64 4.58 6.33
CA LEU A 93 0.52 4.03 5.62
C LEU A 93 1.79 4.91 5.79
N TYR A 94 1.64 6.22 6.00
CA TYR A 94 2.75 7.09 6.37
C TYR A 94 3.27 6.78 7.79
N GLU A 95 2.38 6.69 8.77
CA GLU A 95 2.73 6.45 10.19
C GLU A 95 3.37 5.09 10.41
N TYR A 96 2.89 4.08 9.68
CA TYR A 96 3.45 2.73 9.68
C TYR A 96 4.73 2.61 8.83
N LYS A 97 5.23 3.73 8.28
CA LYS A 97 6.47 3.82 7.47
C LYS A 97 6.44 2.94 6.22
N VAL A 98 5.25 2.69 5.67
CA VAL A 98 5.06 1.99 4.39
C VAL A 98 5.25 2.95 3.23
N LEU A 99 4.81 4.21 3.39
CA LEU A 99 5.05 5.28 2.44
C LEU A 99 6.30 6.09 2.81
N SER A 100 6.86 6.78 1.80
CA SER A 100 8.06 7.59 1.96
C SER A 100 7.79 8.83 2.82
N GLN A 101 8.61 9.03 3.85
CA GLN A 101 8.61 10.23 4.68
C GLN A 101 9.63 11.29 4.21
N LYS A 102 10.26 11.07 3.04
CA LYS A 102 11.29 11.96 2.49
C LYS A 102 10.74 13.03 1.53
N THR A 103 9.44 13.01 1.26
CA THR A 103 8.77 13.95 0.35
C THR A 103 7.60 14.58 1.09
N SER A 104 7.35 15.87 0.84
CA SER A 104 6.18 16.55 1.41
C SER A 104 4.89 16.32 0.61
N LYS A 105 5.00 15.73 -0.58
CA LYS A 105 3.84 15.40 -1.46
C LYS A 105 3.71 13.91 -1.69
N PHE A 106 2.48 13.41 -1.64
CA PHE A 106 2.11 12.03 -1.95
C PHE A 106 1.85 11.83 -3.44
N LYS A 107 1.26 12.81 -4.13
CA LYS A 107 0.81 12.77 -5.52
C LYS A 107 -0.18 11.63 -5.77
N PRO A 108 -1.43 11.74 -5.28
CA PRO A 108 -2.37 10.63 -5.28
C PRO A 108 -2.74 10.13 -6.69
N ASP A 109 -2.84 11.04 -7.66
CA ASP A 109 -3.35 10.74 -9.01
C ASP A 109 -2.23 10.39 -10.01
N ASP A 110 -0.96 10.48 -9.59
CA ASP A 110 0.17 10.06 -10.40
C ASP A 110 0.19 8.52 -10.54
N THR A 111 0.63 8.02 -11.70
CA THR A 111 0.86 6.59 -11.88
C THR A 111 2.09 6.14 -11.09
N PRO A 112 1.99 5.09 -10.27
CA PRO A 112 3.07 4.69 -9.38
C PRO A 112 4.27 4.17 -10.18
N THR A 113 5.48 4.46 -9.70
CA THR A 113 6.71 3.90 -10.25
C THR A 113 7.00 2.53 -9.66
N LEU A 114 7.78 1.72 -10.38
CA LEU A 114 8.19 0.39 -9.93
C LEU A 114 8.91 0.43 -8.57
N GLY A 115 9.84 1.38 -8.40
CA GLY A 115 10.57 1.54 -7.15
C GLY A 115 9.65 1.86 -5.97
N PHE A 116 8.60 2.63 -6.20
CA PHE A 116 7.59 2.93 -5.18
C PHE A 116 6.78 1.68 -4.81
N VAL A 117 6.26 0.94 -5.79
CA VAL A 117 5.45 -0.27 -5.55
C VAL A 117 6.26 -1.36 -4.86
N VAL A 118 7.46 -1.69 -5.36
CA VAL A 118 8.31 -2.73 -4.77
C VAL A 118 8.72 -2.37 -3.34
N SER A 119 9.20 -1.13 -3.12
CA SER A 119 9.68 -0.72 -1.79
C SER A 119 8.57 -0.71 -0.75
N SER A 120 7.39 -0.16 -1.09
CA SER A 120 6.25 -0.11 -0.18
C SER A 120 5.65 -1.50 0.08
N ALA A 121 5.66 -2.41 -0.90
CA ALA A 121 5.25 -3.80 -0.68
C ALA A 121 6.16 -4.54 0.31
N VAL A 122 7.48 -4.35 0.21
CA VAL A 122 8.45 -4.91 1.18
C VAL A 122 8.29 -4.29 2.56
N LEU A 123 8.07 -2.98 2.64
CA LEU A 123 7.83 -2.30 3.93
C LEU A 123 6.54 -2.81 4.59
N ALA A 124 5.46 -2.94 3.82
CA ALA A 124 4.18 -3.43 4.32
C ALA A 124 4.22 -4.90 4.76
N SER A 125 5.05 -5.74 4.11
CA SER A 125 5.20 -7.15 4.50
C SER A 125 5.87 -7.34 5.85
N GLY A 126 6.58 -6.32 6.36
CA GLY A 126 7.25 -6.36 7.66
C GLY A 126 8.43 -7.32 7.74
N VAL A 127 8.93 -7.78 6.58
CA VAL A 127 10.17 -8.58 6.50
C VAL A 127 11.38 -7.75 6.93
N ASP A 128 12.36 -8.38 7.57
CA ASP A 128 13.58 -7.70 7.98
C ASP A 128 14.52 -7.50 6.78
N TYR A 129 14.36 -6.38 6.09
CA TYR A 129 15.22 -6.03 4.97
C TYR A 129 16.61 -5.52 5.40
N SER A 130 16.85 -5.25 6.69
CA SER A 130 18.09 -4.60 7.15
C SER A 130 19.33 -5.46 7.01
N ILE A 131 19.15 -6.77 6.80
CA ILE A 131 20.24 -7.74 6.62
C ILE A 131 20.86 -7.70 5.22
N TYR A 132 20.18 -7.11 4.24
CA TYR A 132 20.56 -7.22 2.82
C TYR A 132 21.53 -6.12 2.36
N ASP A 133 21.48 -4.93 2.97
CA ASP A 133 22.38 -3.82 2.66
C ASP A 133 22.35 -2.75 3.76
N VAL A 134 23.45 -1.99 3.90
CA VAL A 134 23.52 -0.83 4.80
C VAL A 134 22.73 0.37 4.26
N ASN A 135 22.57 0.46 2.94
CA ASN A 135 21.74 1.48 2.30
C ASN A 135 20.28 1.01 2.24
N PRO A 136 19.32 1.70 2.90
CA PRO A 136 17.93 1.22 2.99
C PRO A 136 17.24 0.98 1.64
N LYS A 137 17.53 1.82 0.62
CA LYS A 137 16.94 1.64 -0.72
C LYS A 137 17.48 0.37 -1.37
N LYS A 138 18.79 0.13 -1.32
CA LYS A 138 19.39 -1.10 -1.84
C LYS A 138 18.91 -2.34 -1.08
N ALA A 139 18.78 -2.22 0.24
CA ALA A 139 18.34 -3.28 1.12
C ALA A 139 16.92 -3.76 0.78
N LEU A 140 15.97 -2.82 0.59
CA LEU A 140 14.60 -3.15 0.17
C LEU A 140 14.55 -3.88 -1.17
N LEU A 141 15.33 -3.44 -2.15
CA LEU A 141 15.34 -4.03 -3.50
C LEU A 141 15.99 -5.42 -3.53
N LYS A 142 17.09 -5.60 -2.79
CA LYS A 142 17.72 -6.93 -2.62
C LYS A 142 16.78 -7.88 -1.89
N CYS A 143 16.17 -7.42 -0.80
CA CYS A 143 15.15 -8.18 -0.08
C CYS A 143 13.99 -8.60 -1.00
N ALA A 144 13.49 -7.70 -1.85
CA ALA A 144 12.42 -8.01 -2.80
C ALA A 144 12.84 -9.11 -3.79
N LYS A 145 14.09 -9.09 -4.25
CA LYS A 145 14.61 -10.08 -5.19
C LYS A 145 14.80 -11.44 -4.53
N ASP A 146 15.43 -11.46 -3.36
CA ASP A 146 15.77 -12.71 -2.65
C ASP A 146 14.52 -13.43 -2.12
N LEU A 147 13.48 -12.67 -1.74
CA LEU A 147 12.18 -13.21 -1.34
C LEU A 147 11.21 -13.46 -2.51
N ASN A 148 11.67 -13.32 -3.76
CA ASN A 148 10.86 -13.47 -4.96
C ASN A 148 9.60 -12.57 -5.00
N ILE A 149 9.62 -11.43 -4.32
CA ILE A 149 8.58 -10.39 -4.38
C ILE A 149 8.60 -9.71 -5.75
N TYR A 150 9.80 -9.42 -6.25
CA TYR A 150 10.01 -8.90 -7.60
C TYR A 150 11.33 -9.44 -8.17
N THR A 151 11.25 -10.09 -9.33
CA THR A 151 12.40 -10.75 -9.98
C THR A 151 12.88 -10.04 -11.24
N GLY A 152 12.24 -8.92 -11.62
CA GLY A 152 12.62 -8.13 -12.78
C GLY A 152 13.85 -7.24 -12.54
N ASP A 153 14.09 -6.33 -13.48
CA ASP A 153 15.22 -5.41 -13.42
C ASP A 153 15.04 -4.34 -12.33
N ILE A 154 16.02 -4.24 -11.43
CA ILE A 154 16.07 -3.28 -10.31
C ILE A 154 17.07 -2.15 -10.56
N SER A 155 17.51 -1.95 -11.81
CA SER A 155 18.30 -0.80 -12.21
C SER A 155 17.54 0.52 -11.98
N GLU A 156 18.27 1.61 -11.76
CA GLU A 156 17.63 2.91 -11.49
C GLU A 156 16.67 3.36 -12.58
N THR A 157 17.00 3.07 -13.85
CA THR A 157 16.16 3.38 -15.01
C THR A 157 14.87 2.57 -15.04
N SER A 158 14.90 1.32 -14.58
CA SER A 158 13.71 0.49 -14.46
C SER A 158 12.84 0.89 -13.27
N LEU A 159 13.45 1.30 -12.15
CA LEU A 159 12.72 1.73 -10.96
C LEU A 159 11.91 3.02 -11.15
N THR A 160 12.28 3.87 -12.11
CA THR A 160 11.51 5.09 -12.45
C THR A 160 10.36 4.84 -13.41
N LYS A 161 10.27 3.65 -14.01
CA LYS A 161 9.17 3.32 -14.94
C LYS A 161 7.86 3.18 -14.18
N HIS A 162 6.78 3.62 -14.82
CA HIS A 162 5.42 3.41 -14.35
C HIS A 162 5.06 1.92 -14.43
N VAL A 163 4.25 1.45 -13.48
CA VAL A 163 3.78 0.06 -13.45
C VAL A 163 2.30 -0.03 -13.77
N SER A 164 1.91 -1.15 -14.39
CA SER A 164 0.50 -1.48 -14.58
C SER A 164 -0.12 -2.00 -13.28
N LYS A 165 -1.45 -1.93 -13.18
CA LYS A 165 -2.20 -2.50 -12.04
C LYS A 165 -1.90 -3.99 -11.86
N GLN A 166 -1.92 -4.77 -12.95
CA GLN A 166 -1.63 -6.20 -12.93
C GLN A 166 -0.23 -6.50 -12.34
N GLN A 167 0.78 -5.73 -12.74
CA GLN A 167 2.13 -5.91 -12.20
C GLN A 167 2.19 -5.60 -10.70
N ALA A 168 1.47 -4.56 -10.26
CA ALA A 168 1.38 -4.22 -8.84
C ALA A 168 0.64 -5.29 -8.02
N GLU A 169 -0.44 -5.87 -8.56
CA GLU A 169 -1.17 -6.99 -7.95
C GLU A 169 -0.29 -8.24 -7.77
N GLU A 170 0.52 -8.57 -8.78
CA GLU A 170 1.47 -9.69 -8.68
C GLU A 170 2.52 -9.46 -7.59
N ILE A 171 3.07 -8.24 -7.51
CA ILE A 171 4.03 -7.85 -6.47
C ILE A 171 3.37 -7.94 -5.09
N LEU A 172 2.14 -7.44 -4.94
CA LEU A 172 1.39 -7.49 -3.69
C LEU A 172 1.17 -8.92 -3.24
N LYS A 173 0.67 -9.78 -4.13
CA LYS A 173 0.45 -11.21 -3.88
C LYS A 173 1.74 -11.90 -3.41
N LYS A 174 2.85 -11.67 -4.09
CA LYS A 174 4.14 -12.26 -3.71
C LYS A 174 4.64 -11.72 -2.36
N SER A 175 4.48 -10.42 -2.09
CA SER A 175 4.87 -9.82 -0.80
C SER A 175 4.09 -10.41 0.38
N LYS A 176 2.81 -10.72 0.20
CA LYS A 176 1.98 -11.38 1.23
C LYS A 176 2.47 -12.77 1.57
N ASN A 177 2.98 -13.51 0.57
CA ASN A 177 3.48 -14.87 0.75
C ASN A 177 4.91 -14.90 1.31
N ALA A 178 5.67 -13.81 1.21
CA ALA A 178 7.05 -13.73 1.70
C ALA A 178 7.16 -13.74 3.24
N ASN A 179 6.07 -13.45 3.97
CA ASN A 179 6.05 -13.39 5.44
C ASN A 179 5.52 -14.70 6.09
N VAL A 180 5.45 -15.80 5.32
CA VAL A 180 4.90 -17.10 5.77
C VAL A 180 6.00 -18.10 6.17
N PHE A 181 7.27 -17.67 6.25
CA PHE A 181 8.40 -18.50 6.65
C PHE A 181 9.06 -17.99 7.93
#